data_AF-A0A3R8JLQ9-F1
#
_entry.id   AF-A0A3R8JLQ9-F1
#
_cell.length_a   1.000
_cell.length_b   1.000
_cell.length_c   1.000
_cell.angle_alpha   90.00
_cell.angle_beta   90.00
_cell.angle_gamma   90.00
#
_symmetry.space_group_name_H-M   'P 1'
#
loop_
_entity.id
_entity.type
_entity.pdbx_description
1 polymer ?
#
loop_
_entity_poly.entity_id
_entity_poly.type
_entity_poly.pdbx_seq_one_letter_code
_entity_poly.pdbx_strand_id
1 'polypeptide(L)'
;MKASLDTNVMIHLYRAGRQQILFDFFEEGVFIYEQIRSVESQSVLKMFQNNVDENRLLYGTGDLGEVYAISLAQTIGAYSLVTDDIKPGGPYMSLLQLEYEVMPFTFAELLILRYLLGEADELQTVDDFNAVNLASDLNWSLKSQVIKFIKRFWKEPYKEEDRQWMQKLSADHNIKAKSRFASLRRCL
;
A
#
# COMPACT_ATOMS: atom_id res chain seq x y z
N MET A 1 -0.67 1.73 12.18
CA MET A 1 -0.96 2.43 10.90
C MET A 1 -2.35 2.04 10.44
N LYS A 2 -3.14 2.98 9.90
CA LYS A 2 -4.42 2.73 9.21
C LYS A 2 -4.24 2.71 7.70
N ALA A 3 -4.89 1.78 7.01
CA ALA A 3 -4.92 1.71 5.55
C ALA A 3 -6.33 1.47 4.99
N SER A 4 -6.58 2.09 3.84
CA SER A 4 -7.62 1.69 2.89
C SER A 4 -7.03 0.65 1.94
N LEU A 5 -7.78 -0.40 1.62
CA LEU A 5 -7.32 -1.44 0.70
C LEU A 5 -8.08 -1.39 -0.62
N ASP A 6 -7.35 -1.51 -1.72
CA ASP A 6 -7.91 -1.96 -2.98
C ASP A 6 -8.40 -3.41 -2.84
N THR A 7 -9.56 -3.69 -3.43
CA THR A 7 -10.20 -5.01 -3.39
C THR A 7 -9.32 -6.07 -4.04
N ASN A 8 -8.54 -5.70 -5.07
CA ASN A 8 -7.65 -6.64 -5.76
C ASN A 8 -6.52 -7.14 -4.86
N VAL A 9 -5.91 -6.26 -4.06
CA VAL A 9 -4.83 -6.65 -3.13
C VAL A 9 -5.34 -7.61 -2.06
N MET A 10 -6.56 -7.38 -1.55
CA MET A 10 -7.20 -8.35 -0.66
C MET A 10 -7.41 -9.69 -1.36
N ILE A 11 -7.99 -9.70 -2.57
CA ILE A 11 -8.22 -10.94 -3.33
C ILE A 11 -6.92 -11.71 -3.50
N HIS A 12 -5.82 -11.04 -3.85
CA HIS A 12 -4.50 -11.64 -4.04
C HIS A 12 -3.98 -12.31 -2.78
N LEU A 13 -4.03 -11.59 -1.65
CA LEU A 13 -3.58 -12.11 -0.36
C LEU A 13 -4.45 -13.26 0.16
N TYR A 14 -5.78 -13.19 -0.04
CA TYR A 14 -6.69 -14.29 0.30
C TYR A 14 -6.47 -15.52 -0.58
N ARG A 15 -6.28 -15.35 -1.90
CA ARG A 15 -5.96 -16.46 -2.82
C ARG A 15 -4.64 -17.14 -2.47
N ALA A 16 -3.68 -16.38 -1.97
CA ALA A 16 -2.39 -16.90 -1.51
C ALA A 16 -2.45 -17.51 -0.09
N GLY A 17 -3.57 -17.42 0.63
CA GLY A 17 -3.66 -17.83 2.03
C GLY A 17 -2.80 -16.98 2.97
N ARG A 18 -2.53 -15.72 2.60
CA ARG A 18 -1.66 -14.75 3.27
C ARG A 18 -2.39 -13.50 3.77
N GLN A 19 -3.71 -13.55 3.88
CA GLN A 19 -4.53 -12.45 4.38
C GLN A 19 -4.13 -11.95 5.78
N GLN A 20 -3.52 -12.81 6.59
CA GLN A 20 -3.06 -12.46 7.93
C GLN A 20 -2.05 -11.29 7.92
N ILE A 21 -1.28 -11.13 6.84
CA ILE A 21 -0.33 -10.02 6.66
C ILE A 21 -1.03 -8.66 6.74
N LEU A 22 -2.28 -8.56 6.27
CA LEU A 22 -3.05 -7.31 6.35
C LEU A 22 -3.39 -6.95 7.80
N PHE A 23 -3.74 -7.95 8.60
CA PHE A 23 -4.16 -7.74 9.99
C PHE A 23 -2.97 -7.54 10.93
N ASP A 24 -1.84 -8.18 10.64
CA ASP A 24 -0.61 -8.03 11.43
C ASP A 24 0.04 -6.65 11.20
N PHE A 25 0.01 -6.15 9.97
CA PHE A 25 0.69 -4.90 9.60
C PHE A 25 -0.14 -3.64 9.90
N PHE A 26 -1.47 -3.73 9.84
CA PHE A 26 -2.39 -2.61 10.10
C PHE A 26 -3.12 -2.77 11.43
N GLU A 27 -2.37 -2.67 12.54
CA GLU A 27 -2.89 -2.83 13.91
C GLU A 27 -4.10 -1.93 14.26
N GLU A 28 -4.24 -0.78 13.61
CA GLU A 28 -5.35 0.16 13.83
C GLU A 28 -6.60 -0.16 12.98
N GLY A 29 -6.52 -1.18 12.11
CA GLY A 29 -7.63 -1.69 11.32
C GLY A 29 -7.45 -1.53 9.80
N VAL A 30 -8.09 -2.45 9.09
CA VAL A 30 -8.25 -2.48 7.63
C VAL A 30 -9.68 -2.10 7.30
N PHE A 31 -9.89 -1.10 6.44
CA PHE A 31 -11.22 -0.64 6.05
C PHE A 31 -11.51 -0.93 4.58
N ILE A 32 -12.70 -1.47 4.33
CA ILE A 32 -13.20 -1.77 2.97
C ILE A 32 -14.45 -0.91 2.73
N TYR A 33 -14.68 -0.50 1.48
CA TYR A 33 -15.83 0.33 1.07
C TYR A 33 -17.18 -0.15 1.65
N GLU A 34 -17.43 -1.46 1.66
CA GLU A 34 -18.69 -2.03 2.17
C GLU A 34 -18.91 -1.76 3.67
N GLN A 35 -17.84 -1.61 4.46
CA GLN A 35 -17.96 -1.35 5.90
C GLN A 35 -18.49 0.06 6.20
N ILE A 36 -18.16 1.09 5.40
CA ILE A 36 -18.72 2.44 5.59
C ILE A 36 -20.24 2.46 5.43
N ARG A 37 -20.77 1.72 4.45
CA ARG A 37 -22.24 1.63 4.26
C ARG A 37 -22.95 1.02 5.48
N SER A 38 -22.23 0.22 6.28
CA SER A 38 -22.80 -0.51 7.42
C SER A 38 -22.50 0.09 8.79
N VAL A 39 -21.47 0.94 8.95
CA VAL A 39 -20.92 1.28 10.29
C VAL A 39 -21.07 2.75 10.71
N GLU A 40 -21.20 3.75 9.83
CA GLU A 40 -21.06 5.17 10.28
C GLU A 40 -22.21 6.14 9.97
N SER A 41 -22.31 7.17 10.83
CA SER A 41 -23.32 8.24 10.86
C SER A 41 -23.54 8.95 9.50
N GLN A 42 -24.72 9.55 9.31
CA GLN A 42 -25.08 10.30 8.09
C GLN A 42 -24.04 11.36 7.67
N SER A 43 -23.30 11.94 8.62
CA SER A 43 -22.25 12.92 8.34
C SER A 43 -21.03 12.31 7.65
N VAL A 44 -20.62 11.11 8.06
CA VAL A 44 -19.45 10.42 7.47
C VAL A 44 -19.78 9.96 6.05
N LEU A 45 -20.97 9.40 5.85
CA LEU A 45 -21.42 9.02 4.51
C LEU A 45 -21.47 10.23 3.56
N LYS A 46 -21.87 11.40 4.07
CA LYS A 46 -21.89 12.64 3.29
C LYS A 46 -20.48 13.15 2.96
N MET A 47 -19.54 13.09 3.92
CA MET A 47 -18.13 13.41 3.65
C MET A 47 -17.53 12.50 2.58
N PHE A 48 -17.81 11.20 2.67
CA PHE A 48 -17.41 10.24 1.65
C PHE A 48 -17.96 10.57 0.27
N GLN A 49 -19.26 10.88 0.17
CA GLN A 49 -19.89 11.26 -1.09
C GLN A 49 -19.25 12.51 -1.70
N ASN A 50 -18.98 13.54 -0.89
CA ASN A 50 -18.28 14.74 -1.35
C ASN A 50 -16.88 14.41 -1.91
N ASN A 51 -16.09 13.61 -1.17
CA ASN A 51 -14.77 13.18 -1.63
C ASN A 51 -14.86 12.38 -2.94
N VAL A 52 -15.88 11.53 -3.11
CA VAL A 52 -16.13 10.80 -4.37
C VAL A 52 -16.43 11.75 -5.52
N ASP A 53 -17.27 12.75 -5.31
CA ASP A 53 -17.63 13.71 -6.36
C ASP A 53 -16.42 14.56 -6.78
N GLU A 54 -15.59 14.98 -5.82
CA GLU A 54 -14.34 15.70 -6.08
C GLU A 54 -13.33 14.82 -6.84
N ASN A 55 -13.09 13.59 -6.36
CA ASN A 55 -12.15 12.69 -7.02
C ASN A 55 -12.63 12.28 -8.42
N ARG A 56 -13.95 12.16 -8.67
CA ARG A 56 -14.47 11.90 -10.05
C ARG A 56 -14.06 12.95 -11.07
N LEU A 57 -13.71 14.17 -10.66
CA LEU A 57 -13.23 15.22 -11.56
C LEU A 57 -11.77 14.99 -12.01
N LEU A 58 -11.02 14.20 -11.24
CA LEU A 58 -9.58 13.97 -11.42
C LEU A 58 -9.27 12.64 -12.13
N TYR A 59 -10.20 11.68 -12.11
CA TYR A 59 -10.03 10.34 -12.65
C TYR A 59 -11.02 10.02 -13.79
N GLY A 60 -10.67 9.08 -14.67
CA GLY A 60 -11.50 8.69 -15.81
C GLY A 60 -12.77 7.94 -15.39
N THR A 61 -13.77 7.86 -16.28
CA THR A 61 -15.05 7.16 -16.02
C THR A 61 -14.90 5.65 -15.79
N GLY A 62 -13.75 5.06 -16.15
CA GLY A 62 -13.42 3.65 -15.91
C GLY A 62 -12.80 3.35 -14.54
N ASP A 63 -12.44 4.38 -13.77
CA ASP A 63 -11.55 4.27 -12.60
C ASP A 63 -12.33 4.40 -11.26
N LEU A 64 -13.60 3.98 -11.27
CA LEU A 64 -14.52 4.16 -10.13
C LEU A 64 -14.05 3.46 -8.85
N GLY A 65 -13.41 2.30 -8.95
CA GLY A 65 -12.83 1.61 -7.80
C GLY A 65 -11.75 2.43 -7.09
N GLU A 66 -10.95 3.16 -7.88
CA GLU A 66 -9.85 4.01 -7.43
C GLU A 66 -10.38 5.24 -6.69
N VAL A 67 -11.37 5.91 -7.31
CA VAL A 67 -12.12 7.01 -6.69
C VAL A 67 -12.66 6.59 -5.33
N TYR A 68 -13.31 5.41 -5.24
CA TYR A 68 -13.87 4.95 -3.97
C TYR A 68 -12.80 4.64 -2.92
N ALA A 69 -11.66 4.05 -3.30
CA ALA A 69 -10.61 3.69 -2.36
C ALA A 69 -9.87 4.91 -1.79
N ILE A 70 -9.66 5.95 -2.62
CA ILE A 70 -9.05 7.22 -2.22
C ILE A 70 -10.03 8.03 -1.36
N SER A 71 -11.27 8.18 -1.82
CA SER A 71 -12.31 8.89 -1.05
C SER A 71 -12.56 8.23 0.30
N LEU A 72 -12.48 6.90 0.36
CA LEU A 72 -12.56 6.14 1.60
C LEU A 72 -11.41 6.52 2.54
N ALA A 73 -10.17 6.47 2.05
CA ALA A 73 -8.99 6.81 2.82
C ALA A 73 -9.05 8.23 3.39
N GLN A 74 -9.43 9.21 2.57
CA GLN A 74 -9.61 10.61 2.99
C GLN A 74 -10.70 10.75 4.05
N THR A 75 -11.82 10.04 3.90
CA THR A 75 -12.97 10.18 4.82
C THR A 75 -12.66 9.67 6.22
N ILE A 76 -11.94 8.55 6.32
CA ILE A 76 -11.66 7.89 7.61
C ILE A 76 -10.31 8.29 8.20
N GLY A 77 -9.57 9.17 7.52
CA GLY A 77 -8.21 9.56 7.90
C GLY A 77 -7.22 8.39 7.83
N ALA A 78 -7.40 7.46 6.88
CA ALA A 78 -6.42 6.40 6.67
C ALA A 78 -5.17 6.99 5.99
N TYR A 79 -4.00 6.66 6.54
CA TYR A 79 -2.72 7.19 6.09
C TYR A 79 -2.20 6.55 4.80
N SER A 80 -2.76 5.42 4.38
CA SER A 80 -2.25 4.70 3.22
C SER A 80 -3.31 3.98 2.40
N LEU A 81 -3.03 3.82 1.10
CA LEU A 81 -3.81 3.01 0.16
C LEU A 81 -2.95 1.86 -0.33
N VAL A 82 -3.43 0.62 -0.23
CA VAL A 82 -2.71 -0.53 -0.80
C VAL A 82 -3.36 -0.97 -2.10
N THR A 83 -2.62 -0.96 -3.21
CA THR A 83 -3.11 -1.30 -4.56
C THR A 83 -2.04 -1.97 -5.42
N ASP A 84 -2.43 -2.88 -6.30
CA ASP A 84 -1.57 -3.50 -7.32
C ASP A 84 -1.61 -2.75 -8.67
N ASP A 85 -2.53 -1.81 -8.85
CA ASP A 85 -2.65 -1.02 -10.06
C ASP A 85 -1.62 0.14 -10.10
N ILE A 86 -0.48 -0.18 -10.71
CA ILE A 86 0.67 0.70 -10.89
C ILE A 86 0.77 1.30 -12.29
N LYS A 87 -0.28 1.18 -13.12
CA LYS A 87 -0.27 1.69 -14.50
C LYS A 87 -0.34 3.23 -14.53
N PRO A 88 0.09 3.91 -15.60
CA PRO A 88 -0.14 5.34 -15.75
C PRO A 88 -1.64 5.66 -15.66
N GLY A 89 -2.00 6.60 -14.77
CA GLY A 89 -3.40 6.94 -14.46
C GLY A 89 -4.04 6.10 -13.36
N GLY A 90 -3.44 4.96 -12.99
CA GLY A 90 -3.90 4.14 -11.87
C GLY A 90 -3.60 4.75 -10.49
N PRO A 91 -4.22 4.23 -9.41
CA PRO A 91 -4.28 4.85 -8.10
C PRO A 91 -2.89 5.03 -7.47
N TYR A 92 -2.00 4.05 -7.65
CA TYR A 92 -0.64 4.14 -7.16
C TYR A 92 0.10 5.32 -7.80
N MET A 93 0.08 5.43 -9.13
CA MET A 93 0.80 6.47 -9.86
C MET A 93 0.18 7.84 -9.65
N SER A 94 -1.16 7.93 -9.59
CA SER A 94 -1.88 9.19 -9.39
C SER A 94 -1.63 9.75 -7.98
N LEU A 95 -1.66 8.92 -6.94
CA LEU A 95 -1.33 9.37 -5.57
C LEU A 95 0.13 9.76 -5.39
N LEU A 96 1.07 9.19 -6.17
CA LEU A 96 2.46 9.63 -6.17
C LEU A 96 2.66 11.01 -6.82
N GLN A 97 1.76 11.43 -7.70
CA GLN A 97 1.90 12.68 -8.48
C GLN A 97 1.04 13.82 -7.94
N LEU A 98 -0.12 13.52 -7.34
CA LEU A 98 -1.07 14.50 -6.84
C LEU A 98 -0.87 14.79 -5.35
N GLU A 99 -1.22 15.98 -4.89
CA GLU A 99 -1.11 16.37 -3.46
C GLU A 99 -2.23 15.73 -2.62
N TYR A 100 -2.03 14.49 -2.20
CA TYR A 100 -2.87 13.79 -1.23
C TYR A 100 -2.08 13.43 0.03
N GLU A 101 -2.75 13.44 1.19
CA GLU A 101 -2.20 12.95 2.47
C GLU A 101 -2.13 11.42 2.55
N VAL A 102 -2.66 10.71 1.55
CA VAL A 102 -2.72 9.24 1.49
C VAL A 102 -1.49 8.70 0.76
N MET A 103 -0.69 7.87 1.44
CA MET A 103 0.50 7.24 0.85
C MET A 103 0.14 5.92 0.15
N PRO A 104 0.40 5.76 -1.15
CA PRO A 104 0.14 4.49 -1.83
C PRO A 104 1.22 3.46 -1.51
N PHE A 105 0.84 2.20 -1.37
CA PHE A 105 1.73 1.04 -1.30
C PHE A 105 1.27 -0.06 -2.24
N THR A 106 2.20 -0.79 -2.81
CA THR A 106 1.89 -2.10 -3.41
C THR A 106 2.01 -3.22 -2.37
N PHE A 107 1.45 -4.40 -2.66
CA PHE A 107 1.66 -5.58 -1.79
C PHE A 107 3.15 -5.90 -1.62
N ALA A 108 3.97 -5.68 -2.66
CA ALA A 108 5.40 -5.92 -2.61
C ALA A 108 6.10 -4.97 -1.64
N GLU A 109 5.69 -3.70 -1.61
CA GLU A 109 6.22 -2.72 -0.67
C GLU A 109 5.80 -3.03 0.77
N LEU A 110 4.59 -3.56 1.00
CA LEU A 110 4.18 -4.06 2.31
C LEU A 110 5.06 -5.22 2.78
N LEU A 111 5.35 -6.19 1.91
CA LEU A 111 6.24 -7.31 2.26
C LEU A 111 7.67 -6.82 2.58
N ILE A 112 8.16 -5.83 1.84
CA ILE A 112 9.47 -5.20 2.13
C ILE A 112 9.45 -4.46 3.47
N LEU A 113 8.37 -3.73 3.78
CA LEU A 113 8.21 -3.05 5.06
C LEU A 113 8.15 -4.04 6.22
N ARG A 114 7.35 -5.10 6.11
CA ARG A 114 7.27 -6.20 7.07
C ARG A 114 8.65 -6.81 7.36
N TYR A 115 9.43 -7.06 6.31
CA TYR A 115 10.83 -7.50 6.44
C TYR A 115 11.71 -6.47 7.17
N LEU A 116 11.59 -5.18 6.81
CA LEU A 116 12.38 -4.12 7.42
C LEU A 116 12.06 -3.90 8.91
N LEU A 117 10.82 -4.12 9.32
CA LEU A 117 10.36 -4.07 10.71
C LEU A 117 10.73 -5.34 11.49
N GLY A 118 11.08 -6.43 10.79
CA GLY A 118 11.51 -7.69 11.42
C GLY A 118 10.39 -8.64 11.79
N GLU A 119 9.21 -8.43 11.20
CA GLU A 119 8.06 -9.33 11.27
C GLU A 119 8.15 -10.51 10.27
N ALA A 120 9.16 -10.48 9.40
CA ALA A 120 9.53 -11.56 8.50
C ALA A 120 11.05 -11.62 8.33
N ASP A 121 11.57 -12.82 8.07
CA ASP A 121 12.94 -13.02 7.61
C ASP A 121 13.04 -13.00 6.08
N GLU A 122 14.26 -13.15 5.54
CA GLU A 122 14.52 -13.13 4.11
C GLU A 122 13.77 -14.22 3.35
N LEU A 123 13.74 -15.44 3.88
CA LEU A 123 13.13 -16.59 3.21
C LEU A 123 11.61 -16.46 3.19
N GLN A 124 11.02 -16.11 4.33
CA GLN A 124 9.59 -15.86 4.45
C GLN A 124 9.13 -14.73 3.53
N THR A 125 9.93 -13.66 3.41
CA THR A 125 9.62 -12.54 2.49
C THR A 125 9.62 -12.97 1.03
N VAL A 126 10.59 -13.80 0.63
CA VAL A 126 10.67 -14.36 -0.74
C VAL A 126 9.49 -15.30 -1.02
N ASP A 127 9.19 -16.20 -0.09
CA ASP A 127 8.09 -17.17 -0.22
C ASP A 127 6.73 -16.47 -0.30
N ASP A 128 6.48 -15.49 0.57
CA ASP A 128 5.23 -14.73 0.58
C ASP A 128 5.07 -13.89 -0.69
N PHE A 129 6.17 -13.28 -1.18
CA PHE A 129 6.14 -12.58 -2.47
C PHE A 129 5.79 -13.53 -3.61
N ASN A 130 6.47 -14.67 -3.71
CA ASN A 130 6.26 -15.63 -4.78
C ASN A 130 4.85 -16.22 -4.77
N ALA A 131 4.31 -16.51 -3.58
CA ALA A 131 2.95 -17.00 -3.43
C ALA A 131 1.92 -16.00 -3.94
N VAL A 132 2.04 -14.72 -3.55
CA VAL A 132 1.11 -13.66 -4.01
C VAL A 132 1.29 -13.42 -5.51
N ASN A 133 2.54 -13.35 -5.98
CA ASN A 133 2.87 -13.11 -7.39
C ASN A 133 2.27 -14.21 -8.29
N LEU A 134 2.40 -15.48 -7.89
CA LEU A 134 1.83 -16.63 -8.61
C LEU A 134 0.28 -16.66 -8.56
N ALA A 135 -0.31 -16.48 -7.37
CA ALA A 135 -1.77 -16.54 -7.18
C ALA A 135 -2.52 -15.43 -7.94
N SER A 136 -1.80 -14.36 -8.27
CA SER A 136 -2.32 -13.15 -8.90
C SER A 136 -1.93 -13.04 -10.38
N ASP A 137 -1.20 -14.05 -10.91
CA ASP A 137 -0.61 -14.05 -12.25
C ASP A 137 0.19 -12.77 -12.56
N LEU A 138 0.85 -12.24 -11.51
CA LEU A 138 1.70 -11.07 -11.61
C LEU A 138 3.06 -11.54 -12.10
N ASN A 139 3.55 -10.96 -13.20
CA ASN A 139 4.88 -11.29 -13.73
C ASN A 139 5.95 -10.36 -13.12
N TRP A 140 5.91 -10.16 -11.79
CA TRP A 140 6.86 -9.27 -11.10
C TRP A 140 8.04 -10.06 -10.53
N SER A 141 9.18 -9.39 -10.33
CA SER A 141 10.31 -9.94 -9.58
C SER A 141 10.53 -9.14 -8.30
N LEU A 142 10.76 -9.83 -7.18
CA LEU A 142 11.03 -9.17 -5.89
C LEU A 142 12.28 -8.29 -5.98
N LYS A 143 13.30 -8.72 -6.73
CA LYS A 143 14.49 -7.92 -7.02
C LYS A 143 14.16 -6.56 -7.64
N SER A 144 13.31 -6.55 -8.67
CA SER A 144 12.88 -5.29 -9.29
C SER A 144 12.05 -4.43 -8.34
N GLN A 145 11.19 -5.04 -7.51
CA GLN A 145 10.38 -4.30 -6.53
C GLN A 145 11.24 -3.69 -5.42
N VAL A 146 12.26 -4.39 -4.92
CA VAL A 146 13.24 -3.85 -3.95
C VAL A 146 14.00 -2.66 -4.55
N ILE A 147 14.40 -2.72 -5.81
CA ILE A 147 15.07 -1.59 -6.49
C ILE A 147 14.13 -0.37 -6.55
N LYS A 148 12.86 -0.57 -6.92
CA LYS A 148 11.85 0.50 -6.96
C LYS A 148 11.59 1.10 -5.58
N PHE A 149 11.47 0.26 -4.56
CA PHE A 149 11.27 0.69 -3.18
C PHE A 149 12.43 1.54 -2.66
N ILE A 150 13.68 1.08 -2.84
CA ILE A 150 14.87 1.85 -2.46
C ILE A 150 14.95 3.17 -3.23
N LYS A 151 14.59 3.15 -4.51
CA LYS A 151 14.55 4.37 -5.33
C LYS A 151 13.58 5.39 -4.72
N ARG A 152 12.33 4.97 -4.46
CA ARG A 152 11.27 5.81 -3.90
C ARG A 152 11.62 6.37 -2.54
N PHE A 153 12.13 5.57 -1.60
CA PHE A 153 12.25 6.03 -0.21
C PHE A 153 13.63 6.61 0.17
N TRP A 154 14.69 6.37 -0.62
CA TRP A 154 16.04 6.86 -0.30
C TRP A 154 16.74 7.65 -1.39
N LYS A 155 16.61 7.26 -2.67
CA LYS A 155 17.47 7.82 -3.73
C LYS A 155 16.82 8.98 -4.48
N GLU A 156 15.68 8.72 -5.08
CA GLU A 156 14.99 9.63 -5.99
C GLU A 156 13.49 9.51 -5.69
N PRO A 157 13.04 10.08 -4.57
CA PRO A 157 11.66 10.03 -4.16
C PRO A 157 10.78 10.82 -5.12
N TYR A 158 9.53 10.38 -5.29
CA TYR A 158 8.51 11.16 -6.00
C TYR A 158 8.12 12.41 -5.22
N LYS A 159 8.13 12.32 -3.88
CA LYS A 159 7.78 13.37 -2.93
C LYS A 159 8.75 13.37 -1.76
N GLU A 160 9.13 14.53 -1.24
CA GLU A 160 10.08 14.61 -0.12
C GLU A 160 9.51 13.94 1.16
N GLU A 161 8.18 13.97 1.29
CA GLU A 161 7.37 13.34 2.32
C GLU A 161 7.62 11.83 2.40
N ASP A 162 7.81 11.13 1.28
CA ASP A 162 8.15 9.69 1.27
C ASP A 162 9.47 9.46 2.01
N ARG A 163 10.49 10.28 1.72
CA ARG A 163 11.81 10.19 2.37
C ARG A 163 11.71 10.49 3.86
N GLN A 164 11.01 11.56 4.23
CA GLN A 164 10.82 11.96 5.62
C GLN A 164 10.08 10.88 6.42
N TRP A 165 9.02 10.32 5.84
CA TRP A 165 8.25 9.24 6.43
C TRP A 165 9.12 8.00 6.70
N MET A 166 9.92 7.58 5.71
CA MET A 166 10.81 6.43 5.87
C MET A 166 11.93 6.68 6.89
N GLN A 167 12.47 7.90 6.94
CA GLN A 167 13.47 8.29 7.94
C GLN A 167 12.90 8.20 9.36
N LYS A 168 11.68 8.71 9.56
CA LYS A 168 10.97 8.61 10.83
C LYS A 168 10.71 7.15 11.22
N LEU A 169 10.13 6.35 10.32
CA LEU A 169 9.90 4.92 10.55
C LEU A 169 11.21 4.19 10.91
N SER A 170 12.30 4.50 10.19
CA SER A 170 13.61 3.89 10.46
C SER A 170 14.17 4.27 11.82
N ALA A 171 13.95 5.50 12.28
CA ALA A 171 14.36 5.96 13.59
C ALA A 171 13.52 5.31 14.70
N ASP A 172 12.19 5.33 14.55
CA ASP A 172 11.23 4.82 15.53
C ASP A 172 11.41 3.31 15.79
N HIS A 173 11.77 2.54 14.74
CA HIS A 173 11.96 1.08 14.82
C HIS A 173 13.42 0.62 14.72
N ASN A 174 14.39 1.54 14.77
CA ASN A 174 15.83 1.23 14.68
C ASN A 174 16.20 0.36 13.45
N ILE A 175 15.62 0.68 12.29
CA ILE A 175 15.76 -0.11 11.06
C ILE A 175 17.17 0.05 10.46
N LYS A 176 17.91 -1.05 10.37
CA LYS A 176 19.24 -1.10 9.72
C LYS A 176 19.14 -1.42 8.23
N ALA A 177 18.45 -0.56 7.47
CA ALA A 177 18.04 -0.80 6.08
C ALA A 177 19.17 -1.31 5.17
N LYS A 178 20.37 -0.69 5.22
CA LYS A 178 21.53 -1.10 4.40
C LYS A 178 21.93 -2.57 4.64
N SER A 179 21.95 -3.01 5.90
CA SER A 179 22.32 -4.37 6.25
C SER A 179 21.22 -5.38 5.88
N ARG A 180 19.96 -5.03 6.11
CA ARG A 180 18.80 -5.89 5.77
C ARG A 180 18.70 -6.09 4.27
N PHE A 181 18.75 -5.03 3.46
CA PHE A 181 18.74 -5.19 2.00
C PHE A 181 19.95 -5.97 1.46
N ALA A 182 21.12 -5.91 2.11
CA ALA A 182 22.27 -6.73 1.73
C ALA A 182 22.08 -8.22 2.07
N SER A 183 21.31 -8.55 3.12
CA SER A 183 20.91 -9.93 3.42
C SER A 183 19.84 -10.41 2.44
N LEU A 184 18.74 -9.68 2.27
CA LEU A 184 17.66 -10.04 1.36
C LEU A 184 18.16 -10.27 -0.07
N ARG A 185 19.07 -9.42 -0.56
CA ARG A 185 19.66 -9.56 -1.90
C ARG A 185 20.38 -10.90 -2.14
N ARG A 186 20.83 -11.60 -1.11
CA ARG A 186 21.48 -12.92 -1.27
C ARG A 186 20.46 -14.03 -1.57
N CYS A 187 19.18 -13.77 -1.36
CA CYS A 187 18.06 -14.68 -1.60
C CYS A 187 17.27 -14.34 -2.87
N LEU A 188 17.66 -13.31 -3.64
CA LEU A 188 16.99 -12.80 -4.84
C LEU A 188 17.81 -13.01 -6.11
#